data_AF-A0A382B510-F1
#
_entry.id   AF-A0A382B510-F1
#
_cell.length_a   1.000
_cell.length_b   1.000
_cell.length_c   1.000
_cell.angle_alpha   90.00
_cell.angle_beta   90.00
_cell.angle_gamma   90.00
#
_symmetry.space_group_name_H-M   'P 1'
#
loop_
_entity.id
_entity.type
_entity.pdbx_description
1 polymer ?
#
loop_
_entity_poly.entity_id
_entity_poly.type
_entity_poly.pdbx_seq_one_letter_code
_entity_poly.pdbx_strand_id
1 'polypeptide(L)'
;WDEQGRGVTLRWYKYRGPGDVTFEKGVLPIEEGNTEAVTTAFFSEPGEYVLYVRADHSDMRVSAAGLEQCCWTNGYISISVSR
;
A
#
# COMPACT_ATOMS: atom_id res chain seq x y z
N TRP A 1 -9.68 0.18 -13.44
CA TRP A 1 -11.09 -0.13 -13.14
C TRP A 1 -11.35 -1.52 -13.65
N ASP A 2 -11.83 -2.41 -12.80
CA ASP A 2 -12.31 -3.71 -13.24
C ASP A 2 -13.65 -3.57 -13.98
N GLU A 3 -14.17 -4.68 -14.50
CA GLU A 3 -15.48 -4.72 -15.18
C GLU A 3 -16.65 -4.34 -14.25
N GLN A 4 -16.42 -4.19 -12.94
CA GLN A 4 -17.41 -3.76 -11.94
C GLN A 4 -17.24 -2.29 -11.52
N GLY A 5 -16.30 -1.55 -12.13
CA GLY A 5 -16.04 -0.14 -11.78
C GLY A 5 -15.42 0.07 -10.40
N ARG A 6 -14.83 -0.97 -9.79
CA ARG A 6 -14.25 -0.84 -8.44
C ARG A 6 -12.90 -0.14 -8.49
N GLY A 7 -12.68 0.70 -7.49
CA GLY A 7 -11.43 1.45 -7.32
C GLY A 7 -10.31 0.60 -6.74
N VAL A 8 -9.07 0.95 -7.10
CA VAL A 8 -7.87 0.35 -6.53
C VAL A 8 -7.65 0.91 -5.13
N THR A 9 -7.29 0.07 -4.17
CA THR A 9 -6.87 0.48 -2.83
C THR A 9 -5.38 0.17 -2.66
N LEU A 10 -4.62 1.16 -2.19
CA LEU A 10 -3.23 0.99 -1.75
C LEU A 10 -3.18 0.70 -0.26
N ARG A 11 -2.32 -0.25 0.12
CA ARG A 11 -2.08 -0.64 1.51
C ARG A 11 -0.57 -0.64 1.77
N TRP A 12 -0.15 0.09 2.80
CA TRP A 12 1.24 0.34 3.13
C TRP A 12 1.68 -0.42 4.37
N TYR A 13 2.89 -0.97 4.32
CA TYR A 13 3.48 -1.77 5.37
C TYR A 13 4.99 -1.51 5.48
N LYS A 14 5.53 -1.65 6.69
CA LYS A 14 6.97 -1.89 6.88
C LYS A 14 7.29 -3.32 6.45
N TYR A 15 8.27 -3.51 5.56
CA TYR A 15 8.77 -4.83 5.22
C TYR A 15 10.06 -5.16 5.99
N ARG A 16 11.03 -4.24 6.00
CA ARG A 16 12.31 -4.37 6.74
C ARG A 16 12.79 -3.02 7.25
N GLY A 17 13.61 -3.04 8.30
CA GLY A 17 14.32 -1.86 8.83
C GLY A 17 14.41 -1.84 10.36
N PRO A 18 15.29 -1.02 10.93
CA PRO A 18 15.64 -1.05 12.35
C PRO A 18 14.51 -0.54 13.28
N GLY A 19 13.87 0.58 12.94
CA GLY A 19 12.82 1.20 13.76
C GLY A 19 11.40 0.94 13.28
N ASP A 20 10.41 1.41 14.02
CA ASP A 20 9.01 1.36 13.62
C ASP A 20 8.72 2.36 12.50
N VAL A 21 7.79 1.98 11.61
CA VAL A 21 7.27 2.85 10.56
C VAL A 21 5.78 3.00 10.75
N THR A 22 5.31 4.23 10.86
CA THR A 22 3.88 4.57 10.90
C THR A 22 3.52 5.39 9.67
N PHE A 23 2.26 5.29 9.24
CA PHE A 23 1.75 5.99 8.07
C PHE A 23 0.58 6.87 8.50
N GLU A 24 0.56 8.12 8.03
CA GLU A 24 -0.58 9.02 8.24
C GLU A 24 -1.87 8.38 7.70
N LYS A 25 -1.79 7.81 6.49
CA LYS A 25 -2.81 6.91 5.94
C LYS A 25 -2.14 5.62 5.49
N GLY A 26 -2.43 4.51 6.18
CA GLY A 26 -1.90 3.19 5.80
C GLY A 26 -2.74 2.47 4.74
N VAL A 27 -4.00 2.88 4.55
CA VAL A 27 -4.92 2.35 3.53
C VAL A 27 -5.53 3.52 2.80
N LEU A 28 -5.35 3.58 1.47
CA LEU A 28 -5.82 4.67 0.64
C LEU A 28 -6.57 4.13 -0.59
N PRO A 29 -7.86 4.41 -0.77
CA PRO A 29 -8.51 4.22 -2.06
C PRO A 29 -7.99 5.24 -3.06
N ILE A 30 -7.75 4.80 -4.30
CA ILE A 30 -7.53 5.67 -5.45
C ILE A 30 -8.91 6.02 -5.99
N GLU A 31 -9.29 7.29 -5.85
CA GLU A 31 -10.60 7.80 -6.31
C GLU A 31 -10.71 7.75 -7.84
N GLU A 32 -11.95 7.70 -8.32
CA GLU A 32 -12.25 7.69 -9.76
C GLU A 32 -11.62 8.89 -10.48
N GLY A 33 -10.89 8.61 -11.56
CA GLY A 33 -10.18 9.64 -12.34
C GLY A 33 -8.78 9.99 -11.82
N ASN A 34 -8.37 9.50 -10.65
CA ASN A 34 -7.02 9.68 -10.13
C ASN A 34 -6.12 8.48 -10.47
N THR A 35 -4.84 8.76 -10.66
CA THR A 35 -3.80 7.73 -10.91
C THR A 35 -2.73 7.70 -9.83
N GLU A 36 -2.82 8.61 -8.85
CA GLU A 36 -1.83 8.81 -7.81
C GLU A 36 -2.48 8.81 -6.43
N ALA A 37 -1.73 8.32 -5.44
CA ALA A 37 -2.08 8.40 -4.03
C ALA A 37 -0.82 8.69 -3.22
N VAL A 38 -0.95 9.58 -2.24
CA VAL A 38 0.17 10.09 -1.44
C VAL A 38 -0.11 9.82 0.05
N THR A 39 0.92 9.39 0.78
CA THR A 39 0.88 9.23 2.23
C THR A 39 2.22 9.63 2.85
N THR A 40 2.18 10.11 4.08
CA THR A 40 3.38 10.43 4.86
C THR A 40 3.77 9.23 5.72
N ALA A 41 5.04 8.81 5.64
CA ALA A 41 5.62 7.78 6.49
C ALA A 41 6.55 8.40 7.55
N PHE A 42 6.44 7.96 8.79
CA PHE A 42 7.27 8.39 9.92
C PHE A 42 8.11 7.21 10.41
N PHE A 43 9.39 7.47 10.66
CA PHE A 43 10.39 6.46 11.04
C PHE A 43 10.91 6.77 12.44
N SER A 44 10.97 5.77 13.33
CA SER A 44 11.42 5.98 14.70
C SER A 44 12.94 6.04 14.86
N GLU A 45 13.69 5.46 13.92
CA GLU A 45 15.15 5.36 13.97
C GLU A 45 15.80 5.61 12.59
N PRO A 46 16.99 6.21 12.51
CA PRO A 46 17.78 6.26 11.29
C PRO A 46 18.19 4.85 10.82
N GLY A 47 18.32 4.67 9.51
CA GLY A 47 18.79 3.42 8.90
C GLY A 47 18.16 3.12 7.54
N GLU A 48 18.45 1.92 7.02
CA GLU A 48 17.90 1.43 5.76
C GLU A 48 16.59 0.67 5.99
N TYR A 49 15.58 1.04 5.21
CA TYR A 49 14.23 0.49 5.26
C TYR A 49 13.81 -0.06 3.90
N VAL A 50 12.95 -1.07 3.94
CA VAL A 50 12.13 -1.46 2.79
C VAL A 50 10.68 -1.33 3.20
N LEU A 51 9.94 -0.50 2.49
CA LEU A 51 8.48 -0.43 2.60
C LEU A 51 7.86 -1.33 1.54
N TYR A 52 6.71 -1.90 1.88
CA TYR A 52 5.89 -2.72 1.01
C TYR A 52 4.55 -2.04 0.79
N VAL A 53 4.16 -1.88 -0.48
CA VAL A 53 2.85 -1.40 -0.88
C VAL A 53 2.13 -2.48 -1.68
N ARG A 54 0.86 -2.70 -1.36
CA ARG A 54 -0.03 -3.61 -2.08
C ARG A 54 -1.15 -2.81 -2.70
N ALA A 55 -1.40 -3.02 -3.99
CA ALA A 55 -2.54 -2.48 -4.72
C ALA A 55 -3.54 -3.59 -5.04
N ASP A 56 -4.78 -3.46 -4.59
CA ASP A 56 -5.87 -4.43 -4.83
C ASP A 56 -7.26 -3.77 -4.85
N HIS A 57 -8.29 -4.48 -5.35
CA HIS A 57 -9.69 -4.05 -5.31
C HIS A 57 -10.33 -4.60 -4.01
N SER A 58 -10.29 -3.80 -2.94
CA SER A 58 -10.20 -4.30 -1.56
C SER A 58 -11.48 -4.34 -0.72
N ASP A 59 -12.63 -3.99 -1.30
CA ASP A 59 -13.93 -4.01 -0.61
C ASP A 59 -14.58 -5.40 -0.57
N MET A 60 -14.02 -6.39 -1.25
CA MET A 60 -14.55 -7.74 -1.29
C MET A 60 -13.86 -8.66 -0.29
N ARG A 61 -14.67 -9.33 0.57
CA ARG A 61 -14.20 -10.51 1.32
C ARG A 61 -13.61 -11.50 0.31
N VAL A 62 -12.59 -12.26 0.69
CA VAL A 62 -12.00 -13.35 -0.12
C VAL A 62 -13.11 -14.18 -0.80
N SER A 63 -14.18 -14.54 -0.10
CA SER A 63 -15.31 -15.27 -0.69
C SER A 63 -16.10 -14.53 -1.79
N ALA A 64 -16.04 -13.21 -1.86
CA ALA A 64 -16.75 -12.35 -2.82
C ALA A 64 -15.83 -11.86 -3.96
N ALA A 65 -14.51 -11.87 -3.78
CA ALA A 65 -13.54 -11.32 -4.73
C ALA A 65 -13.37 -12.12 -6.05
N GLY A 66 -14.20 -13.14 -6.33
CA GLY A 66 -14.17 -13.88 -7.60
C GLY A 66 -12.78 -14.44 -7.93
N LEU A 67 -12.26 -14.16 -9.14
CA LEU A 67 -10.91 -14.53 -9.58
C LEU A 67 -9.77 -13.66 -8.98
N GLU A 68 -10.09 -12.61 -8.21
CA GLU A 68 -9.11 -11.68 -7.63
C GLU A 68 -8.51 -12.16 -6.29
N GLN A 69 -8.66 -13.45 -5.95
CA GLN A 69 -8.06 -14.04 -4.75
C GLN A 69 -6.52 -13.98 -4.73
N CYS A 70 -5.92 -13.82 -5.91
CA CYS A 70 -4.48 -13.96 -6.12
C CYS A 70 -3.85 -12.75 -6.83
N CYS A 71 -4.64 -11.77 -7.26
CA CYS A 71 -4.22 -10.72 -8.19
C CYS A 71 -4.09 -9.38 -7.46
N TRP A 72 -2.98 -9.20 -6.75
CA TRP A 72 -2.55 -7.90 -6.24
C TRP A 72 -1.24 -7.49 -6.91
N THR A 73 -1.05 -6.19 -7.09
CA THR A 73 0.24 -5.64 -7.51
C THR A 73 1.04 -5.25 -6.28
N ASN A 74 2.29 -5.69 -6.23
CA ASN A 74 3.22 -5.42 -5.14
C ASN A 74 4.26 -4.39 -5.56
N GLY A 75 4.53 -3.43 -4.70
CA GLY A 75 5.68 -2.52 -4.78
C GLY A 75 6.57 -2.65 -3.54
N TYR A 76 7.88 -2.61 -3.75
CA TYR A 76 8.87 -2.53 -2.68
C TYR A 76 9.71 -1.28 -2.88
N ILE A 77 9.84 -0.47 -1.83
CA ILE A 77 10.52 0.83 -1.88
C ILE A 77 11.64 0.83 -0.84
N SER A 78 12.87 0.95 -1.31
CA SER A 78 14.04 1.09 -0.45
C SER A 78 14.25 2.55 -0.05
N ILE A 79 14.43 2.82 1.23
CA ILE A 79 14.54 4.16 1.80
C ILE A 79 15.73 4.20 2.77
N SER A 80 16.59 5.20 2.63
CA SER A 80 17.65 5.53 3.59
C SER A 80 17.19 6.71 4.44
N VAL A 81 17.11 6.52 5.76
CA VAL A 81 16.72 7.55 6.73
C VAL A 81 17.96 8.00 7.49
N SER A 82 18.34 9.26 7.33
CA SER A 82 19.40 9.90 8.11
C SER A 82 18.81 10.86 9.14
N ARG A 83 19.63 11.22 10.13
CA ARG A 83 19.31 12.27 11.11
C ARG A 83 19.39 13.66 10.50
#